data_AF-A0A3M1A3Y2-F1
#
_entry.id   AF-A0A3M1A3Y2-F1
#
_cell.length_a   1.000
_cell.length_b   1.000
_cell.length_c   1.000
_cell.angle_alpha   90.00
_cell.angle_beta   90.00
_cell.angle_gamma   90.00
#
_symmetry.space_group_name_H-M   'P 1'
#
loop_
_entity.id
_entity.type
_entity.pdbx_description
1 polymer ?
#
loop_
_entity_poly.entity_id
_entity_poly.type
_entity_poly.pdbx_seq_one_letter_code
_entity_poly.pdbx_strand_id
1 'polypeptide(L)'
;MKRRPLFIILTFLLSLHILTASPKVDRVEKGNLILENIPEIPQRIIDRMRQYQSVRSASLQDWHPSGQGILISTRFGETNQIHW
;
A
#
# COMPACT_ATOMS: atom_id res chain seq x y z
N MET A 1 44.44 -37.90 -20.92
CA MET A 1 44.18 -38.02 -19.46
C MET A 1 44.11 -36.69 -18.67
N LYS A 2 44.13 -35.48 -19.29
CA LYS A 2 44.16 -34.19 -18.57
C LYS A 2 42.81 -33.45 -18.42
N ARG A 3 41.70 -33.98 -18.96
CA ARG A 3 40.38 -33.30 -18.98
C ARG A 3 39.54 -33.51 -17.70
N ARG A 4 39.80 -34.60 -16.96
CA ARG A 4 39.10 -34.95 -15.70
C ARG A 4 39.23 -33.91 -14.57
N PRO A 5 40.41 -33.30 -14.29
CA PRO A 5 40.51 -32.28 -13.25
C PRO A 5 39.77 -30.98 -13.62
N LEU A 6 39.68 -30.66 -14.91
CA LEU A 6 38.97 -29.46 -15.39
C LEU A 6 37.46 -29.55 -15.12
N PHE A 7 36.87 -30.74 -15.28
CA PHE A 7 35.45 -30.96 -14.96
C PHE A 7 35.18 -30.79 -13.46
N ILE A 8 36.05 -31.32 -12.59
CA ILE A 8 35.89 -31.21 -11.14
C ILE A 8 35.99 -29.75 -10.69
N ILE A 9 36.97 -29.01 -11.22
CA ILE A 9 37.13 -27.58 -10.95
C ILE A 9 35.91 -26.80 -11.43
N LEU A 10 35.40 -27.10 -12.62
CA LEU A 10 34.22 -26.43 -13.16
C LEU A 10 32.97 -26.71 -12.32
N THR A 11 32.75 -27.96 -11.90
CA THR A 11 31.64 -28.31 -11.00
C THR A 11 31.77 -27.67 -9.63
N PHE A 12 32.99 -27.56 -9.10
CA PHE A 12 33.26 -26.92 -7.83
C PHE A 12 32.98 -25.41 -7.89
N LEU A 13 33.46 -24.74 -8.95
CA LEU A 13 33.20 -23.32 -9.20
C LEU A 13 31.70 -23.04 -9.40
N LEU A 14 30.98 -23.95 -10.06
CA LEU A 14 29.53 -23.85 -10.25
C LEU A 14 28.77 -24.03 -8.93
N SER A 15 29.16 -25.01 -8.11
CA SER A 15 28.57 -25.20 -6.76
C SER A 15 28.83 -24.02 -5.83
N LEU A 16 30.00 -23.39 -5.94
CA LEU A 16 30.34 -22.22 -5.15
C LEU A 16 29.51 -20.99 -5.56
N HIS A 17 29.26 -20.80 -6.86
CA HIS A 17 28.37 -19.73 -7.36
C HIS A 17 26.93 -19.87 -6.84
N ILE A 18 26.42 -21.10 -6.76
CA ILE A 18 25.08 -21.36 -6.24
C ILE A 18 25.01 -21.05 -4.73
N LEU A 19 26.07 -21.38 -3.98
CA LEU A 19 26.12 -21.18 -2.53
C LEU A 19 26.17 -19.69 -2.12
N THR A 20 26.63 -18.81 -3.01
CA THR A 20 26.72 -17.36 -2.77
C THR A 20 25.55 -16.57 -3.35
N ALA A 21 24.54 -17.24 -3.93
CA ALA A 21 23.40 -16.56 -4.51
C ALA A 21 22.44 -16.07 -3.42
N SER A 22 22.33 -14.75 -3.26
CA SER A 22 21.32 -14.12 -2.39
C SER A 22 19.98 -13.97 -3.14
N PRO A 23 18.84 -14.11 -2.45
CA PRO A 23 17.54 -13.81 -3.05
C PRO A 23 17.49 -12.33 -3.44
N LYS A 24 17.00 -12.06 -4.65
CA LYS A 24 16.76 -10.69 -5.10
C LYS A 24 15.61 -10.10 -4.26
N VAL A 25 15.90 -9.04 -3.50
CA VAL A 25 14.87 -8.25 -2.83
C VAL A 25 14.20 -7.37 -3.86
N ASP A 26 12.89 -7.49 -3.99
CA ASP A 26 12.10 -6.57 -4.80
C ASP A 26 11.82 -5.30 -3.98
N ARG A 27 12.53 -4.22 -4.30
CA ARG A 27 12.51 -2.97 -3.55
C ARG A 27 11.89 -1.85 -4.39
N VAL A 28 10.89 -1.17 -3.83
CA VAL A 28 10.25 0.02 -4.40
C VAL A 28 10.44 1.19 -3.45
N GLU A 29 10.99 2.30 -3.95
CA GLU A 29 11.23 3.52 -3.17
C GLU A 29 10.32 4.65 -3.65
N LYS A 30 9.62 5.31 -2.70
CA LYS A 30 8.70 6.43 -2.94
C LYS A 30 8.97 7.53 -1.91
N GLY A 31 9.89 8.45 -2.21
CA GLY A 31 10.34 9.44 -1.24
C GLY A 31 10.97 8.75 -0.02
N ASN A 32 10.43 9.00 1.18
CA ASN A 32 10.91 8.35 2.41
C ASN A 32 10.34 6.94 2.65
N LEU A 33 9.48 6.43 1.74
CA LEU A 33 8.88 5.10 1.86
C LEU A 33 9.71 4.07 1.08
N ILE A 34 10.23 3.06 1.78
CA ILE A 34 10.91 1.90 1.18
C ILE A 34 10.03 0.67 1.40
N LEU A 35 9.63 0.02 0.31
CA LEU A 35 8.84 -1.21 0.31
C LEU A 35 9.74 -2.36 -0.16
N GLU A 36 9.79 -3.45 0.60
CA GLU A 36 10.57 -4.64 0.26
C GLU A 36 9.68 -5.88 0.26
N ASN A 37 9.69 -6.63 -0.85
CA ASN A 37 8.89 -7.84 -1.02
C ASN A 37 7.38 -7.61 -0.82
N ILE A 38 6.92 -6.40 -1.13
CA ILE A 38 5.50 -6.02 -1.08
C ILE A 38 4.92 -6.19 -2.49
N PRO A 39 3.92 -7.06 -2.68
CA PRO A 39 3.28 -7.23 -3.99
C PRO A 39 2.48 -5.98 -4.37
N GLU A 40 2.25 -5.80 -5.67
CA GLU A 40 1.36 -4.75 -6.15
C GLU A 40 -0.05 -4.91 -5.58
N ILE A 41 -0.67 -3.79 -5.22
CA ILE A 41 -2.04 -3.78 -4.69
C ILE A 41 -3.01 -4.04 -5.85
N PRO A 42 -3.82 -5.11 -5.81
CA PRO A 42 -4.75 -5.41 -6.88
C PRO A 42 -5.82 -4.33 -7.03
N GLN A 43 -6.13 -3.93 -8.28
CA GLN A 43 -7.12 -2.89 -8.58
C GLN A 43 -8.50 -3.16 -7.94
N ARG A 44 -8.94 -4.43 -7.92
CA ARG A 44 -10.22 -4.83 -7.29
C ARG A 44 -10.33 -4.42 -5.82
N ILE A 45 -9.22 -4.38 -5.09
CA ILE A 45 -9.20 -4.00 -3.68
C ILE A 45 -9.39 -2.49 -3.59
N ILE A 46 -8.67 -1.71 -4.41
CA ILE A 46 -8.80 -0.27 -4.50
C ILE A 46 -10.25 0.12 -4.81
N ASP A 47 -10.86 -0.52 -5.80
CA ASP A 47 -12.24 -0.25 -6.22
C ASP A 47 -13.23 -0.56 -5.09
N ARG A 48 -13.08 -1.70 -4.42
CA ARG A 48 -13.93 -2.06 -3.28
C ARG A 48 -13.77 -1.11 -2.10
N MET A 49 -12.56 -0.63 -1.82
CA MET A 49 -12.33 0.28 -0.69
C MET A 49 -12.95 1.66 -0.89
N ARG A 50 -13.29 2.07 -2.13
CA ARG A 50 -13.93 3.36 -2.40
C ARG A 50 -15.22 3.55 -1.60
N GLN A 51 -15.98 2.48 -1.37
CA GLN A 51 -17.23 2.54 -0.60
C GLN A 51 -17.02 2.90 0.88
N TYR A 52 -15.80 2.79 1.40
CA TYR A 52 -15.46 3.07 2.80
C TYR A 52 -14.63 4.35 2.98
N GLN A 53 -13.82 4.72 1.98
CA GLN A 53 -12.91 5.87 2.09
C GLN A 53 -13.60 7.24 1.89
N SER A 54 -14.84 7.27 1.41
CA SER A 54 -15.57 8.52 1.12
C SER A 54 -16.93 8.61 1.80
N VAL A 55 -17.09 7.90 2.93
CA VAL A 55 -18.31 8.02 3.73
C VAL A 55 -18.25 9.31 4.53
N ARG A 56 -19.03 10.31 4.12
CA ARG A 56 -19.29 11.51 4.91
C ARG A 56 -20.64 11.34 5.59
N SER A 57 -20.64 11.42 6.92
CA SER A 57 -21.87 11.46 7.70
C SER A 57 -22.32 12.91 7.89
N ALA A 58 -23.63 13.12 7.85
CA ALA A 58 -24.27 14.33 8.34
C ALA A 58 -25.27 13.94 9.43
N SER A 59 -25.33 14.71 10.51
CA SER A 59 -26.32 14.53 11.57
C SER A 59 -27.21 15.76 11.67
N LEU A 60 -28.53 15.53 11.72
CA LEU A 60 -29.51 16.58 12.02
C LEU A 60 -29.23 17.10 13.44
N GLN A 61 -29.20 18.43 13.59
CA GLN A 61 -29.04 19.08 14.88
C GLN A 61 -30.35 19.71 15.33
N ASP A 62 -30.95 20.56 14.48
CA ASP A 62 -32.20 21.26 14.78
C ASP A 62 -32.79 21.90 13.51
N TRP A 63 -33.90 22.62 13.65
CA TRP A 63 -34.42 23.57 12.67
C TRP A 63 -33.79 24.96 12.87
N HIS A 64 -33.52 25.68 11.79
CA HIS A 64 -33.02 27.05 11.89
C HIS A 64 -34.09 27.96 12.53
N PRO A 65 -33.76 28.86 13.48
CA PRO A 65 -34.75 29.67 14.21
C PRO A 65 -35.64 30.56 13.33
N SER A 66 -35.18 30.94 12.14
CA SER A 66 -35.96 31.70 11.16
C SER A 66 -36.95 30.85 10.35
N GLY A 67 -36.96 29.52 10.52
CA GLY A 67 -37.77 28.58 9.74
C GLY A 67 -37.28 28.35 8.30
N GLN A 68 -36.10 28.86 7.93
CA GLN A 68 -35.60 28.84 6.55
C GLN A 68 -34.86 27.54 6.17
N GLY A 69 -34.61 26.63 7.11
CA GLY A 69 -33.83 25.42 6.86
C GLY A 69 -33.60 24.55 8.09
N ILE A 70 -32.74 23.54 7.91
CA ILE A 70 -32.30 22.62 8.96
C ILE A 70 -30.81 22.82 9.24
N LEU A 71 -30.43 22.72 10.51
CA LEU A 71 -29.05 22.70 10.93
C LEU A 71 -28.52 21.27 10.85
N ILE A 72 -27.43 21.08 10.12
CA ILE A 72 -26.70 19.80 10.07
C ILE A 72 -25.27 19.97 10.55
N SER A 73 -24.72 18.92 11.16
CA SER A 73 -23.30 18.85 11.48
C SER A 73 -22.59 17.89 10.54
N THR A 74 -21.46 18.30 9.99
CA THR A 74 -20.55 17.42 9.24
C THR A 74 -19.12 17.53 9.78
N ARG A 75 -18.37 16.43 9.74
CA ARG A 75 -16.93 16.42 10.09
C ARG A 75 -16.13 17.03 8.93
N PHE A 76 -15.35 18.06 9.24
CA PHE A 76 -14.39 18.66 8.31
C PHE A 76 -13.01 18.70 8.96
N GLY A 77 -12.10 17.81 8.52
CA GLY A 77 -10.81 17.61 9.18
C GLY A 77 -11.01 17.06 10.59
N GLU A 78 -10.46 17.74 11.59
CA GLU A 78 -10.52 17.33 13.01
C GLU A 78 -11.64 18.03 13.80
N THR A 79 -12.54 18.77 13.14
CA THR A 79 -13.65 19.48 13.79
C THR A 79 -14.99 19.21 13.11
N ASN A 80 -16.06 19.45 13.86
CA ASN A 80 -17.42 19.46 13.32
C ASN A 80 -17.79 20.89 12.93
N GLN A 81 -18.32 21.05 11.72
CA GLN A 81 -18.87 22.31 11.22
C GLN A 81 -20.39 22.22 11.19
N ILE A 82 -21.04 23.34 11.52
CA ILE A 82 -22.49 23.51 11.38
C ILE A 82 -22.79 24.15 10.04
N HIS A 83 -23.77 23.60 9.34
CA HIS A 83 -24.30 24.13 8.08
C HIS A 83 -25.81 24.35 8.24
N TRP A 84 -26.37 25.34 7.52
CA TRP A 84 -27.78 25.73 7.56
C TRP A 84 -28.31 25.98 6.14
#